data_AF-A0A3C0MYI1-F1
#
_entry.id   AF-A0A3C0MYI1-F1
#
_cell.length_a   1.000
_cell.length_b   1.000
_cell.length_c   1.000
_cell.angle_alpha   90.00
_cell.angle_beta   90.00
_cell.angle_gamma   90.00
#
_symmetry.space_group_name_H-M   'P 1'
#
loop_
_entity.id
_entity.type
_entity.pdbx_description
1 polymer ?
#
loop_
_entity_poly.entity_id
_entity_poly.type
_entity_poly.pdbx_seq_one_letter_code
_entity_poly.pdbx_strand_id
1 'polypeptide(L)'
;MSKKILKSGIYCIGKLLEFFTCLILFPKLRSYKKLRGARTNRRFLVFYNKENVFKVVKFSDAYGLKLLISLLGNKEFNNYKATLKFLGSLEFLNKHIAELTDVHRAGSYGSRYINGYDLQSLSMKQREPGDSGLLKDTEVILKIKVAVSELLDSLRSYNNKYGFLIGDWHLSNLLYEPKLKRIINVDLEGFYTYNINTKFNLYRIFENDLDWVEEQLKGFCGSIDFREV
;
A
#
# COMPACT_ATOMS: atom_id res chain seq x y z
N MET A 1 -22.96 32.75 9.25
CA MET A 1 -21.57 32.27 9.48
C MET A 1 -21.07 31.60 8.20
N SER A 2 -19.96 32.06 7.61
CA SER A 2 -19.57 31.64 6.25
C SER A 2 -19.04 30.19 6.24
N LYS A 3 -19.46 29.38 5.25
CA LYS A 3 -18.99 28.00 5.04
C LYS A 3 -17.45 27.89 4.96
N LYS A 4 -16.75 28.98 4.63
CA LYS A 4 -15.27 29.05 4.61
C LYS A 4 -14.67 29.00 6.02
N ILE A 5 -15.26 29.70 6.99
CA ILE A 5 -14.75 29.75 8.38
C ILE A 5 -14.90 28.37 9.03
N LEU A 6 -16.03 27.69 8.80
CA LEU A 6 -16.27 26.35 9.32
C LEU A 6 -15.29 25.31 8.74
N LYS A 7 -15.01 25.38 7.43
CA LYS A 7 -14.02 24.50 6.78
C LYS A 7 -12.61 24.74 7.31
N SER A 8 -12.22 26.00 7.54
CA SER A 8 -10.92 26.36 8.11
C SER A 8 -10.76 25.83 9.55
N GLY A 9 -11.80 25.99 10.39
CA GLY A 9 -11.79 25.48 11.76
C GLY A 9 -11.66 23.96 11.84
N ILE A 10 -12.44 23.22 11.05
CA ILE A 10 -12.37 21.75 10.99
C ILE A 10 -10.99 21.28 10.52
N TYR A 11 -10.41 21.95 9.53
CA TYR A 11 -9.08 21.63 9.03
C TYR A 11 -8.00 21.83 10.12
N CYS A 12 -8.03 22.97 10.84
CA CYS A 12 -7.08 23.25 11.92
C CYS A 12 -7.20 22.24 13.07
N ILE A 13 -8.43 21.89 13.49
CA ILE A 13 -8.66 20.87 14.53
C ILE A 13 -8.15 19.51 14.05
N GLY A 14 -8.41 19.13 12.80
CA GLY A 14 -7.92 17.88 12.20
C GLY A 14 -6.39 17.81 12.21
N LYS A 15 -5.69 18.90 11.84
CA LYS A 15 -4.22 18.99 11.89
C LYS A 15 -3.68 18.89 13.31
N LEU A 16 -4.35 19.53 14.27
CA LEU A 16 -3.99 19.45 15.68
C LEU A 16 -4.14 18.00 16.18
N LEU A 17 -5.26 17.35 15.86
CA LEU A 17 -5.52 15.95 16.22
C LEU A 17 -4.53 14.98 15.55
N GLU A 18 -4.17 15.22 14.29
CA GLU A 18 -3.11 14.45 13.60
C GLU A 18 -1.78 14.58 14.35
N PHE A 19 -1.40 15.79 14.74
CA PHE A 19 -0.17 16.05 15.49
C PHE A 19 -0.19 15.37 16.87
N PHE A 20 -1.26 15.54 17.64
CA PHE A 20 -1.40 14.88 18.94
C PHE A 20 -1.46 13.36 18.82
N THR A 21 -2.12 12.83 17.79
CA THR A 21 -2.19 11.38 17.54
C THR A 21 -0.82 10.83 17.15
N CYS A 22 -0.05 11.55 16.33
CA CYS A 22 1.35 11.19 16.08
C CYS A 22 2.16 11.14 17.38
N LEU A 23 1.97 12.13 18.27
CA LEU A 23 2.68 12.21 19.55
C LEU A 23 2.25 11.15 20.57
N ILE A 24 0.96 10.80 20.62
CA ILE A 24 0.36 9.89 21.61
C ILE A 24 0.44 8.43 21.15
N LEU A 25 0.08 8.14 19.90
CA LEU A 25 0.07 6.76 19.38
C LEU A 25 1.48 6.25 19.12
N PHE A 26 2.44 7.16 18.93
CA PHE A 26 3.82 6.77 18.74
C PHE A 26 4.77 7.57 19.64
N PRO A 27 4.82 7.26 20.94
CA PRO A 27 5.96 7.64 21.77
C PRO A 27 7.28 7.14 21.15
N LYS A 28 7.20 6.03 20.39
CA LYS A 28 8.30 5.51 19.58
C LYS A 28 8.72 6.42 18.42
N LEU A 29 7.85 7.28 17.85
CA LEU A 29 8.27 8.30 16.86
C LEU A 29 9.28 9.27 17.46
N ARG A 30 9.23 9.56 18.77
CA ARG A 30 10.29 10.32 19.46
C ARG A 30 11.61 9.55 19.61
N SER A 31 11.57 8.22 19.76
CA SER A 31 12.78 7.38 19.76
C SER A 31 13.37 7.19 18.36
N TYR A 32 12.56 7.35 17.30
CA TYR A 32 13.01 7.33 15.91
C TYR A 32 13.63 8.69 15.53
N LYS A 33 14.78 9.03 16.15
CA LYS A 33 15.56 10.27 15.92
C LYS A 33 15.97 10.54 14.44
N LYS A 34 15.57 9.69 13.48
CA LYS A 34 15.92 9.78 12.04
C LYS A 34 14.76 9.32 11.13
N LEU A 35 13.53 9.78 11.35
CA LEU A 35 12.49 9.63 10.32
C LEU A 35 12.91 10.43 9.09
N ARG A 36 13.00 9.78 7.93
CA ARG A 36 13.31 10.45 6.66
C ARG A 36 12.00 10.67 5.93
N GLY A 37 11.67 11.93 5.63
CA GLY A 37 10.60 12.34 4.71
C GLY A 37 9.18 11.87 5.07
N ALA A 38 8.23 12.80 5.17
CA ALA A 38 6.82 12.45 5.16
C ALA A 38 6.36 12.31 3.71
N ARG A 39 6.09 11.08 3.25
CA ARG A 39 5.26 10.90 2.05
C ARG A 39 3.80 10.94 2.49
N THR A 40 2.91 11.41 1.64
CA THR A 40 1.48 11.37 1.91
C THR A 40 0.80 10.60 0.80
N ASN A 41 -0.15 9.75 1.16
CA ASN A 41 -1.21 9.36 0.24
C ASN A 41 -2.52 10.03 0.72
N ARG A 42 -3.65 9.68 0.11
CA ARG A 42 -4.95 10.26 0.51
C ARG A 42 -5.25 9.94 1.99
N ARG A 43 -5.13 8.67 2.39
CA ARG A 43 -5.54 8.19 3.72
C ARG A 43 -4.49 8.39 4.83
N PHE A 44 -3.21 8.43 4.50
CA PHE A 44 -2.12 8.31 5.48
C PHE A 44 -0.99 9.33 5.27
N LEU A 45 -0.42 9.77 6.40
CA LEU A 45 0.95 10.25 6.49
C LEU A 45 1.86 9.03 6.62
N VAL A 46 2.86 8.94 5.76
CA VAL A 46 3.78 7.80 5.70
C VAL A 46 5.14 8.27 6.18
N PHE A 47 5.56 7.71 7.30
CA PHE A 47 6.89 7.90 7.88
C PHE A 47 7.69 6.63 7.70
N TYR A 48 9.01 6.72 7.55
CA TYR A 48 9.84 5.53 7.46
C TYR A 48 11.25 5.77 7.99
N ASN A 49 11.91 4.68 8.33
CA ASN A 49 13.34 4.60 8.58
C ASN A 49 13.92 3.41 7.79
N LYS A 50 15.14 2.98 8.10
CA LYS A 50 15.80 1.87 7.37
C LYS A 50 15.14 0.49 7.60
N GLU A 51 14.32 0.36 8.63
CA GLU A 51 13.79 -0.91 9.11
C GLU A 51 12.26 -1.00 9.00
N ASN A 52 11.56 0.13 9.16
CA ASN A 52 10.12 0.19 9.30
C ASN A 52 9.50 1.33 8.49
N VAL A 53 8.26 1.11 8.04
CA VAL A 53 7.32 2.10 7.51
C VAL A 53 6.17 2.22 8.51
N PHE A 54 5.71 3.43 8.76
CA PHE A 54 4.58 3.74 9.63
C PHE A 54 3.58 4.57 8.84
N LYS A 55 2.37 4.03 8.67
CA LYS A 55 1.24 4.74 8.08
C LYS A 55 0.34 5.26 9.19
N VAL A 56 0.24 6.59 9.31
CA VAL A 56 -0.59 7.29 10.29
C VAL A 56 -1.80 7.87 9.59
N VAL A 57 -3.01 7.56 10.05
CA VAL A 57 -4.25 8.01 9.42
C VAL A 57 -4.34 9.53 9.44
N LYS A 58 -4.69 10.11 8.29
CA LYS A 58 -4.94 11.55 8.11
C LYS A 58 -6.38 11.89 8.46
N PHE A 59 -6.57 12.60 9.56
CA PHE A 59 -7.90 13.11 9.93
C PHE A 59 -8.32 14.32 9.12
N SER A 60 -7.38 15.01 8.47
CA SER A 60 -7.67 16.12 7.56
C SER A 60 -8.14 15.66 6.18
N ASP A 61 -8.08 14.36 5.87
CA ASP A 61 -8.53 13.80 4.59
C ASP A 61 -9.81 12.97 4.76
N ALA A 62 -10.74 13.10 3.81
CA ALA A 62 -12.04 12.43 3.87
C ALA A 62 -11.92 10.89 3.91
N TYR A 63 -10.95 10.31 3.21
CA TYR A 63 -10.75 8.86 3.20
C TYR A 63 -10.13 8.36 4.51
N GLY A 64 -9.19 9.11 5.08
CA GLY A 64 -8.61 8.79 6.38
C GLY A 64 -9.66 8.91 7.51
N LEU A 65 -10.48 9.96 7.48
CA LEU A 65 -11.60 10.14 8.41
C LEU A 65 -12.64 9.01 8.27
N LYS A 66 -12.96 8.60 7.03
CA LYS A 66 -13.89 7.47 6.78
C LYS A 66 -13.36 6.16 7.38
N LEU A 67 -12.06 5.89 7.23
CA LEU A 67 -11.42 4.73 7.85
C LEU A 67 -11.51 4.82 9.38
N LEU A 68 -11.15 5.97 9.98
CA LEU A 68 -11.24 6.16 11.42
C LEU A 68 -12.66 5.88 11.94
N ILE A 69 -13.67 6.51 11.33
CA ILE A 69 -15.08 6.34 11.70
C ILE A 69 -15.48 4.86 11.62
N SER A 70 -15.02 4.15 10.58
CA SER A 70 -15.31 2.72 10.42
C SER A 70 -14.70 1.83 11.50
N LEU A 71 -13.68 2.31 12.21
CA LEU A 71 -12.93 1.56 13.23
C LEU A 71 -13.20 2.04 14.66
N LEU A 72 -14.16 2.97 14.87
CA LEU A 72 -14.50 3.46 16.20
C LEU A 72 -15.01 2.35 17.14
N GLY A 73 -15.69 1.35 16.58
CA GLY A 73 -16.17 0.19 17.32
C GLY A 73 -15.07 -0.83 17.61
N ASN A 74 -15.08 -1.41 18.82
CA ASN A 74 -14.11 -2.44 19.20
C ASN A 74 -14.15 -3.67 18.27
N LYS A 75 -15.35 -4.06 17.82
CA LYS A 75 -15.53 -5.20 16.92
C LYS A 75 -14.86 -4.94 15.57
N GLU A 76 -15.13 -3.78 14.97
CA GLU A 76 -14.59 -3.38 13.68
C GLU A 76 -13.06 -3.22 13.74
N PHE A 77 -12.54 -2.58 14.79
CA PHE A 77 -11.09 -2.50 15.01
C PHE A 77 -10.44 -3.88 15.16
N ASN A 78 -11.04 -4.77 15.94
CA ASN A 78 -10.51 -6.13 16.11
C ASN A 78 -10.53 -6.91 14.78
N ASN A 79 -11.56 -6.73 13.96
CA ASN A 79 -11.63 -7.34 12.63
C ASN A 79 -10.54 -6.79 11.70
N TYR A 80 -10.33 -5.47 11.69
CA TYR A 80 -9.23 -4.82 10.95
C TYR A 80 -7.87 -5.37 11.38
N LYS A 81 -7.60 -5.40 12.68
CA LYS A 81 -6.35 -5.93 13.25
C LYS A 81 -6.14 -7.41 12.92
N ALA A 82 -7.20 -8.22 13.01
CA ALA A 82 -7.15 -9.65 12.67
C ALA A 82 -6.87 -9.85 11.19
N THR A 83 -7.52 -9.08 10.30
CA THR A 83 -7.30 -9.11 8.86
C THR A 83 -5.83 -8.86 8.53
N LEU A 84 -5.24 -7.77 9.06
CA LEU A 84 -3.84 -7.44 8.77
C LEU A 84 -2.87 -8.49 9.31
N LYS A 85 -3.12 -9.04 10.50
CA LYS A 85 -2.28 -10.10 11.08
C LYS A 85 -2.35 -11.40 10.29
N PHE A 86 -3.51 -11.73 9.72
CA PHE A 86 -3.73 -12.94 8.94
C PHE A 86 -2.98 -12.94 7.60
N LEU A 87 -2.57 -11.78 7.09
CA LEU A 87 -1.89 -11.67 5.79
C LEU A 87 -0.59 -12.50 5.73
N GLY A 88 0.16 -12.56 6.84
CA GLY A 88 1.39 -13.36 6.93
C GLY A 88 1.17 -14.87 6.85
N SER A 89 -0.06 -15.35 7.06
CA SER A 89 -0.43 -16.77 6.99
C SER A 89 -1.12 -17.17 5.68
N LEU A 90 -1.26 -16.25 4.72
CA LEU A 90 -1.89 -16.55 3.43
C LEU A 90 -0.99 -17.46 2.59
N GLU A 91 -1.40 -18.71 2.41
CA GLU A 91 -0.66 -19.82 1.77
C GLU A 91 -0.06 -19.51 0.39
N PHE A 92 -0.59 -18.54 -0.35
CA PHE A 92 -0.05 -18.13 -1.66
C PHE A 92 0.50 -16.70 -1.68
N LEU A 93 -0.03 -15.83 -0.83
CA LEU A 93 0.22 -14.39 -0.93
C LEU A 93 1.22 -13.89 0.13
N ASN A 94 1.49 -14.67 1.18
CA ASN A 94 2.33 -14.23 2.30
C ASN A 94 3.71 -13.69 1.86
N LYS A 95 4.34 -14.32 0.86
CA LYS A 95 5.64 -13.89 0.32
C LYS A 95 5.56 -12.58 -0.49
N HIS A 96 4.37 -12.18 -0.93
CA HIS A 96 4.09 -11.00 -1.73
C HIS A 96 3.45 -9.87 -0.93
N ILE A 97 3.42 -9.96 0.40
CA ILE A 97 2.82 -8.93 1.26
C ILE A 97 3.86 -8.44 2.27
N ALA A 98 3.88 -7.12 2.50
CA ALA A 98 4.77 -6.54 3.49
C ALA A 98 4.47 -7.07 4.91
N GLU A 99 5.52 -7.35 5.67
CA GLU A 99 5.40 -7.86 7.02
C GLU A 99 4.85 -6.77 7.96
N LEU A 100 3.73 -7.07 8.62
CA LEU A 100 3.09 -6.18 9.59
C LEU A 100 3.89 -6.18 10.91
N THR A 101 4.16 -5.00 11.46
CA THR A 101 4.88 -4.86 12.74
C THR A 101 3.98 -4.39 13.89
N ASP A 102 3.03 -3.48 13.64
CA ASP A 102 2.10 -3.01 14.67
C ASP A 102 0.78 -2.49 14.06
N VAL A 103 -0.29 -2.45 14.87
CA VAL A 103 -1.62 -1.92 14.49
C VAL A 103 -2.23 -1.13 15.64
N HIS A 104 -2.65 0.10 15.34
CA HIS A 104 -3.20 1.04 16.31
C HIS A 104 -4.69 1.32 16.08
N ARG A 105 -5.39 1.69 17.17
CA ARG A 105 -6.86 1.84 17.23
C ARG A 105 -7.46 2.80 16.20
N ALA A 106 -6.68 3.75 15.69
CA ALA A 106 -7.11 4.70 14.67
C ALA A 106 -6.99 4.18 13.22
N GLY A 107 -6.63 2.91 13.01
CA GLY A 107 -6.33 2.36 11.68
C GLY A 107 -4.91 2.64 11.19
N SER A 108 -4.08 3.26 12.02
CA SER A 108 -2.66 3.44 11.73
C SER A 108 -1.91 2.14 11.97
N TYR A 109 -0.86 1.86 11.21
CA TYR A 109 -0.12 0.61 11.33
C TYR A 109 1.35 0.79 10.94
N GLY A 110 2.18 -0.15 11.39
CA GLY A 110 3.58 -0.28 11.01
C GLY A 110 3.80 -1.53 10.15
N SER A 111 4.74 -1.46 9.22
CA SER A 111 5.24 -2.59 8.45
C SER A 111 6.75 -2.52 8.28
N ARG A 112 7.37 -3.62 7.86
CA ARG A 112 8.79 -3.65 7.51
C ARG A 112 9.07 -2.75 6.32
N TYR A 113 10.18 -2.01 6.39
CA TYR A 113 10.68 -1.23 5.27
C TYR A 113 11.24 -2.16 4.19
N ILE A 114 10.72 -1.99 2.97
CA ILE A 114 11.18 -2.72 1.78
C ILE A 114 12.05 -1.79 0.96
N ASN A 115 13.32 -2.14 0.81
CA ASN A 115 14.23 -1.44 -0.10
C ASN A 115 14.06 -2.01 -1.51
N GLY A 116 13.14 -1.41 -2.27
CA GLY A 116 12.77 -1.91 -3.59
C GLY A 116 12.45 -0.81 -4.60
N TYR A 117 12.20 -1.23 -5.83
CA TYR A 117 11.80 -0.36 -6.93
C TYR A 117 10.28 -0.31 -7.05
N ASP A 118 9.74 0.89 -7.04
CA ASP A 118 8.30 1.14 -7.23
C ASP A 118 7.90 0.92 -8.68
N LEU A 119 6.98 -0.03 -8.93
CA LEU A 119 6.65 -0.42 -10.30
C LEU A 119 5.96 0.70 -11.08
N GLN A 120 5.13 1.52 -10.42
CA GLN A 120 4.50 2.67 -11.05
C GLN A 120 5.56 3.69 -11.51
N SER A 121 6.52 4.03 -10.65
CA SER A 121 7.62 4.93 -10.97
C SER A 121 8.48 4.40 -12.12
N LEU A 122 8.74 3.08 -12.15
CA LEU A 122 9.43 2.44 -13.27
C LEU A 122 8.63 2.57 -14.58
N SER A 123 7.32 2.34 -14.53
CA SER A 123 6.44 2.46 -15.70
C SER A 123 6.38 3.89 -16.24
N MET A 124 6.32 4.89 -15.37
CA MET A 124 6.27 6.30 -15.77
C MET A 124 7.57 6.74 -16.44
N LYS A 125 8.73 6.39 -15.89
CA LYS A 125 10.04 6.82 -16.40
C LYS A 125 10.36 6.28 -17.79
N GLN A 126 9.85 5.11 -18.15
CA GLN A 126 10.02 4.57 -19.50
C GLN A 126 9.22 5.32 -20.56
N ARG A 127 8.20 6.08 -20.17
CA ARG A 127 7.36 6.84 -21.09
C ARG A 127 7.88 8.24 -21.35
N GLU A 128 8.88 8.72 -20.60
CA GLU A 128 9.45 10.05 -20.77
C GLU A 128 10.53 10.04 -21.86
N PRO A 129 10.33 10.73 -23.01
CA PRO A 129 11.31 10.76 -24.08
C PRO A 129 12.60 11.44 -23.61
N GLY A 130 13.73 10.74 -23.71
CA GLY A 130 15.07 11.28 -23.47
C GLY A 130 15.64 11.07 -22.06
N ASP A 131 14.84 10.61 -21.09
CA ASP A 131 15.38 10.17 -19.79
C ASP A 131 15.61 8.66 -19.82
N SER A 132 16.80 8.26 -20.26
CA SER A 132 17.24 6.85 -20.29
C SER A 132 17.44 6.22 -18.89
N GLY A 133 16.85 6.83 -17.85
CA GLY A 133 17.22 6.69 -16.45
C GLY A 133 16.21 5.91 -15.60
N LEU A 134 16.44 4.61 -15.46
CA LEU A 134 16.63 3.99 -14.14
C LEU A 134 17.14 2.54 -14.23
N LEU A 135 16.80 1.85 -15.32
CA LEU A 135 17.15 0.46 -15.56
C LEU A 135 17.54 0.28 -17.03
N LYS A 136 18.77 0.68 -17.39
CA LYS A 136 19.43 0.15 -18.60
C LYS A 136 19.92 -1.28 -18.40
N ASP A 137 19.89 -1.74 -17.15
CA ASP A 137 20.29 -3.07 -16.79
C ASP A 137 19.20 -4.08 -17.20
N THR A 138 19.38 -4.63 -18.40
CA THR A 138 18.59 -5.73 -18.97
C THR A 138 18.43 -6.88 -17.96
N GLU A 139 19.44 -7.16 -17.14
CA GLU A 139 19.38 -8.23 -16.15
C GLU A 139 18.36 -7.93 -15.04
N VAL A 140 18.33 -6.68 -14.55
CA VAL A 140 17.35 -6.26 -13.53
C VAL A 140 15.93 -6.29 -14.10
N ILE A 141 15.75 -5.84 -15.34
CA ILE A 141 14.45 -5.90 -16.02
C ILE A 141 13.97 -7.35 -16.12
N LEU A 142 14.83 -8.27 -16.57
CA LEU A 142 14.48 -9.69 -16.68
C LEU A 142 14.08 -10.26 -15.32
N LYS A 143 14.81 -9.93 -14.25
CA LYS A 143 14.46 -10.33 -12.89
C LYS A 143 13.11 -9.78 -12.44
N ILE A 144 12.77 -8.54 -12.81
CA ILE A 144 11.44 -7.96 -12.53
C ILE A 144 10.35 -8.73 -13.28
N LYS A 145 10.56 -9.04 -14.57
CA LYS A 145 9.58 -9.82 -15.37
C LYS A 145 9.32 -11.20 -14.77
N VAL A 146 10.37 -11.89 -14.32
CA VAL A 146 10.25 -13.18 -13.61
C VAL A 146 9.47 -12.99 -12.31
N ALA A 147 9.81 -11.99 -11.49
CA ALA A 147 9.11 -11.72 -10.23
C ALA A 147 7.62 -11.36 -10.43
N VAL A 148 7.27 -10.67 -11.53
CA VAL A 148 5.89 -10.40 -11.91
C VAL A 148 5.16 -11.68 -12.30
N SER A 149 5.80 -12.58 -13.08
CA SER A 149 5.22 -13.88 -13.42
C SER A 149 4.91 -14.69 -12.15
N GLU A 150 5.86 -14.76 -11.21
CA GLU A 150 5.66 -15.47 -9.94
C GLU A 150 4.52 -14.88 -9.09
N LEU A 151 4.37 -13.55 -9.10
CA LEU A 151 3.24 -12.89 -8.46
C LEU A 151 1.92 -13.30 -9.12
N LEU A 152 1.84 -13.26 -10.44
CA LEU A 152 0.64 -13.65 -11.18
C LEU A 152 0.23 -15.10 -10.91
N ASP A 153 1.19 -16.02 -10.87
CA ASP A 153 0.91 -17.42 -10.56
C ASP A 153 0.40 -17.59 -9.12
N SER A 154 0.92 -16.80 -8.18
CA SER A 154 0.44 -16.79 -6.78
C SER A 154 -0.97 -16.21 -6.66
N LEU A 155 -1.28 -15.13 -7.41
CA LEU A 155 -2.62 -14.55 -7.48
C LEU A 155 -3.63 -15.50 -8.12
N ARG A 156 -3.27 -16.16 -9.22
CA ARG A 156 -4.09 -17.21 -9.86
C ARG A 156 -4.36 -18.36 -8.91
N SER A 157 -3.32 -18.85 -8.23
CA SER A 157 -3.46 -19.95 -7.25
C SER A 157 -4.42 -19.57 -6.12
N TYR A 158 -4.32 -18.34 -5.62
CA TYR A 158 -5.26 -17.81 -4.64
C TYR A 158 -6.69 -17.73 -5.19
N ASN A 159 -6.87 -17.11 -6.36
CA ASN A 159 -8.18 -16.96 -6.98
C ASN A 159 -8.84 -18.31 -7.30
N ASN A 160 -8.07 -19.28 -7.78
CA ASN A 160 -8.55 -20.62 -8.07
C ASN A 160 -9.01 -21.35 -6.79
N LYS A 161 -8.32 -21.13 -5.66
CA LYS A 161 -8.69 -21.76 -4.38
C LYS A 161 -9.92 -21.12 -3.74
N TYR A 162 -10.03 -19.79 -3.78
CA TYR A 162 -11.04 -19.05 -3.01
C TYR A 162 -12.19 -18.47 -3.85
N GLY A 163 -12.04 -18.43 -5.18
CA GLY A 163 -13.02 -17.86 -6.12
C GLY A 163 -13.01 -16.33 -6.18
N PHE A 164 -12.04 -15.66 -5.55
CA PHE A 164 -11.89 -14.21 -5.56
C PHE A 164 -10.47 -13.76 -5.19
N LEU A 165 -10.15 -12.51 -5.48
CA LEU A 165 -8.95 -11.82 -4.99
C LEU A 165 -9.27 -10.84 -3.84
N ILE A 166 -8.28 -10.64 -2.98
CA ILE A 166 -8.29 -9.63 -1.90
C ILE A 166 -7.05 -8.74 -2.02
N GLY A 167 -7.11 -7.55 -1.42
CA GLY A 167 -5.99 -6.60 -1.45
C GLY A 167 -6.06 -5.64 -2.63
N ASP A 168 -5.29 -4.56 -2.55
CA ASP A 168 -5.18 -3.55 -3.60
C ASP A 168 -3.88 -3.78 -4.37
N TRP A 169 -3.97 -4.41 -5.56
CA TRP A 169 -2.82 -4.82 -6.37
C TRP A 169 -2.40 -3.80 -7.43
N HIS A 170 -2.82 -2.54 -7.29
CA HIS A 170 -2.40 -1.48 -8.20
C HIS A 170 -0.87 -1.29 -8.21
N LEU A 171 -0.27 -0.94 -9.36
CA LEU A 171 1.19 -0.79 -9.53
C LEU A 171 1.86 0.13 -8.50
N SER A 172 1.14 1.15 -8.02
CA SER A 172 1.64 2.11 -6.99
C SER A 172 1.85 1.48 -5.62
N ASN A 173 1.28 0.28 -5.41
CA ASN A 173 1.37 -0.47 -4.15
C ASN A 173 2.39 -1.59 -4.25
N LEU A 174 2.99 -1.82 -5.43
CA LEU A 174 3.88 -2.93 -5.70
C LEU A 174 5.34 -2.46 -5.78
N LEU A 175 6.19 -3.09 -4.98
CA LEU A 175 7.63 -2.88 -5.01
C LEU A 175 8.34 -4.16 -5.44
N TYR A 176 9.29 -4.07 -6.37
CA TYR A 176 10.26 -5.15 -6.60
C TYR A 176 11.37 -5.06 -5.56
N GLU A 177 11.53 -6.08 -4.72
CA GLU A 177 12.62 -6.17 -3.74
C GLU A 177 13.79 -6.99 -4.31
N PRO A 178 14.93 -6.37 -4.65
CA PRO A 178 16.01 -7.06 -5.37
C PRO A 178 16.67 -8.18 -4.58
N LYS A 179 16.74 -8.01 -3.24
CA LYS A 179 17.35 -9.00 -2.35
C LYS A 179 16.56 -10.30 -2.32
N LEU A 180 15.23 -10.22 -2.28
CA LEU A 180 14.34 -11.37 -2.25
C LEU A 180 13.81 -11.78 -3.63
N LYS A 181 14.18 -11.01 -4.67
CA LYS A 181 13.81 -11.21 -6.07
C LYS A 181 12.29 -11.40 -6.29
N ARG A 182 11.47 -10.65 -5.57
CA ARG A 182 10.01 -10.80 -5.60
C ARG A 182 9.30 -9.45 -5.58
N ILE A 183 8.06 -9.43 -6.06
CA ILE A 183 7.16 -8.29 -5.92
C ILE A 183 6.47 -8.35 -4.55
N ILE A 184 6.40 -7.22 -3.86
CA ILE A 184 5.77 -7.07 -2.55
C ILE A 184 4.73 -5.96 -2.61
N ASN A 185 3.51 -6.29 -2.19
CA ASN A 185 2.44 -5.35 -1.94
C ASN A 185 2.64 -4.68 -0.57
N VAL A 186 2.80 -3.36 -0.57
CA VAL A 186 3.01 -2.54 0.63
C VAL A 186 1.74 -1.84 1.13
N ASP A 187 0.59 -2.09 0.50
CA ASP A 187 -0.72 -1.52 0.88
C ASP A 187 -1.56 -2.51 1.70
N LEU A 188 -1.19 -2.67 2.98
CA LEU A 188 -1.85 -3.65 3.85
C LEU A 188 -3.33 -3.30 4.12
N GLU A 189 -3.68 -2.01 4.20
CA GLU A 189 -5.05 -1.58 4.39
C GLU A 189 -5.96 -1.92 3.19
N GLY A 190 -5.37 -2.10 2.01
CA GLY A 190 -6.07 -2.56 0.82
C GLY A 190 -6.78 -3.88 1.11
N PHE A 191 -6.12 -4.81 1.81
CA PHE A 191 -6.68 -6.12 2.16
C PHE A 191 -7.87 -6.08 3.11
N TYR A 192 -8.03 -5.01 3.89
CA TYR A 192 -9.26 -4.80 4.66
C TYR A 192 -10.32 -4.09 3.82
N THR A 193 -9.94 -2.99 3.16
CA THR A 193 -10.90 -2.13 2.44
C THR A 193 -11.50 -2.80 1.21
N TYR A 194 -10.78 -3.74 0.62
CA TYR A 194 -11.17 -4.53 -0.55
C TYR A 194 -11.56 -5.98 -0.18
N ASN A 195 -11.78 -6.26 1.11
CA ASN A 195 -12.27 -7.56 1.53
C ASN A 195 -13.78 -7.68 1.27
N ILE A 196 -14.20 -8.80 0.67
CA ILE A 196 -15.60 -9.09 0.31
C ILE A 196 -16.54 -8.97 1.52
N ASN A 197 -16.05 -9.31 2.71
CA ASN A 197 -16.82 -9.31 3.94
C ASN A 197 -16.93 -7.94 4.63
N THR A 198 -16.43 -6.87 4.02
CA THR A 198 -16.57 -5.51 4.57
C THR A 198 -17.75 -4.77 3.94
N LYS A 199 -18.43 -3.96 4.76
CA LYS A 199 -19.59 -3.13 4.32
C LYS A 199 -19.24 -2.07 3.25
N PHE A 200 -17.99 -1.99 2.79
CA PHE A 200 -17.51 -1.02 1.81
C PHE A 200 -17.57 -1.53 0.36
N ASN A 201 -18.13 -2.71 0.13
CA ASN A 201 -17.94 -3.47 -1.10
C ASN A 201 -18.91 -3.16 -2.27
N LEU A 202 -19.66 -2.05 -2.25
CA LEU A 202 -20.70 -1.80 -3.27
C LEU A 202 -20.18 -1.32 -4.64
N TYR A 203 -18.90 -0.95 -4.77
CA TYR A 203 -18.33 -0.40 -6.02
C TYR A 203 -16.98 -0.99 -6.45
N ARG A 204 -16.54 -2.11 -5.86
CA ARG A 204 -15.12 -2.56 -5.95
C ARG A 204 -14.89 -3.90 -6.64
N ILE A 205 -15.91 -4.43 -7.31
CA ILE A 205 -15.84 -5.69 -8.06
C ILE A 205 -14.86 -5.61 -9.24
N PHE A 206 -14.61 -4.41 -9.80
CA PHE A 206 -13.77 -4.26 -11.00
C PHE A 206 -12.26 -4.09 -10.72
N GLU A 207 -11.86 -3.53 -9.57
CA GLU A 207 -10.43 -3.26 -9.26
C GLU A 207 -9.69 -4.47 -8.67
N ASN A 208 -10.42 -5.51 -8.26
CA ASN A 208 -9.86 -6.78 -7.80
C ASN A 208 -10.12 -7.91 -8.79
N ASP A 209 -10.51 -7.58 -10.01
CA ASP A 209 -10.61 -8.57 -11.07
C ASP A 209 -9.19 -9.02 -11.44
N LEU A 210 -8.96 -10.33 -11.41
CA LEU A 210 -7.68 -10.92 -11.78
C LEU A 210 -7.30 -10.49 -13.21
N ASP A 211 -8.28 -10.40 -14.11
CA ASP A 211 -8.04 -10.01 -15.50
C ASP A 211 -7.50 -8.59 -15.60
N TRP A 212 -8.04 -7.66 -14.80
CA TRP A 212 -7.57 -6.28 -14.75
C TRP A 212 -6.16 -6.18 -14.15
N VAL A 213 -5.88 -6.90 -13.06
CA VAL A 213 -4.54 -6.93 -12.44
C VAL A 213 -3.52 -7.53 -13.42
N GLU A 214 -3.89 -8.59 -14.13
CA GLU A 214 -3.08 -9.20 -15.19
C GLU A 214 -2.79 -8.22 -16.32
N GLU A 215 -3.81 -7.49 -16.80
CA GLU A 215 -3.65 -6.49 -17.86
C GLU A 215 -2.66 -5.40 -17.43
N GLN A 216 -2.76 -4.89 -16.20
CA GLN A 216 -1.81 -3.89 -15.69
C GLN A 216 -0.37 -4.41 -15.64
N LEU A 217 -0.18 -5.62 -15.10
CA LEU A 217 1.15 -6.21 -14.92
C LEU A 217 1.78 -6.64 -16.24
N LYS A 218 0.98 -7.19 -17.16
CA LYS A 218 1.40 -7.51 -18.53
C LYS A 218 1.71 -6.24 -19.31
N GLY A 219 0.87 -5.21 -19.21
CA GLY A 219 1.09 -3.90 -19.83
C GLY A 219 2.37 -3.24 -19.33
N PHE A 220 2.65 -3.30 -18.02
CA PHE A 220 3.93 -2.90 -17.44
C PHE A 220 5.11 -3.69 -18.02
N CYS A 221 5.01 -5.03 -18.08
CA CYS A 221 6.10 -5.86 -18.61
C CYS A 221 6.33 -5.64 -20.11
N GLY A 222 5.27 -5.36 -20.87
CA GLY A 222 5.32 -5.04 -22.30
C GLY A 222 5.87 -3.64 -22.60
N SER A 223 5.62 -2.66 -21.72
CA SER A 223 6.19 -1.31 -21.88
C SER A 223 7.70 -1.26 -21.61
N ILE A 224 8.24 -2.24 -20.88
CA ILE A 224 9.67 -2.40 -20.71
C ILE A 224 10.22 -3.12 -21.96
N ASP A 225 10.41 -2.35 -23.04
CA ASP A 225 10.97 -2.84 -24.31
C ASP A 225 12.50 -2.78 -24.31
N PHE A 226 13.14 -3.77 -24.96
CA PHE A 226 14.59 -3.95 -25.04
C PHE A 226 15.21 -3.38 -26.32
N ARG A 227 14.41 -2.74 -27.19
CA ARG A 227 14.80 -2.38 -28.57
C ARG A 227 15.94 -1.35 -28.70
N GLU A 228 16.55 -0.92 -27.61
CA GLU A 228 17.71 -0.01 -27.62
C GLU A 228 18.85 -0.47 -26.69
N VAL A 229 19.16 -1.77 -26.68
CA VAL A 229 20.44 -2.30 -26.16
C VAL A 229 21.22 -2.96 -27.28
#